data_AF-B4IKV5-F1
#
_entry.id   AF-B4IKV5-F1
#
_cell.length_a   1.000
_cell.length_b   1.000
_cell.length_c   1.000
_cell.angle_alpha   90.00
_cell.angle_beta   90.00
_cell.angle_gamma   90.00
#
_symmetry.space_group_name_H-M   'P 1'
#
loop_
_entity.id
_entity.type
_entity.pdbx_description
1 polymer ?
#
loop_
_entity_poly.entity_id
_entity_poly.type
_entity_poly.pdbx_seq_one_letter_code
_entity_poly.pdbx_strand_id
1 'polypeptide(L)'
;MIDTEWGDQLTFEFVAMFPINAVILGIMVISVLAQDASGTKSELAAYLAKEKQFFTENTFQVGSLVQDELVSRHLVGYENLMSTVWLEVLRSGNWKHWTKAMHDAIGVHFDIRLGVSGTVKLPTSTGQSCNASRSLKIELLSGKSLPIPAHIWAHVQAVEKTGTGQDEFVIIGHNSPFYRSDLSNLCPSMCNQVSWQRNTLFARLLEFPAFGLVQCCRVEDVAHKLDNFPGPFENANMNVSRTTEATTTPTVDLAYESFI
;
A
#
# COMPACT_ATOMS: atom_id res chain seq x y z
N MET A 1 -21.88 5.91 -30.66
CA MET A 1 -20.46 6.21 -30.91
C MET A 1 -20.06 7.20 -29.83
N ILE A 2 -19.60 6.68 -28.69
CA ILE A 2 -19.13 7.47 -27.56
C ILE A 2 -17.73 6.95 -27.32
N ASP A 3 -16.75 7.75 -27.74
CA ASP A 3 -15.38 7.64 -27.28
C ASP A 3 -15.36 7.90 -25.78
N THR A 4 -14.81 6.97 -25.01
CA THR A 4 -14.31 7.29 -23.67
C THR A 4 -12.90 6.76 -23.56
N GLU A 5 -11.94 7.63 -23.86
CA GLU A 5 -10.60 7.59 -23.29
C GLU A 5 -10.75 7.65 -21.76
N TRP A 6 -10.49 6.53 -21.08
CA TRP A 6 -10.29 6.54 -19.63
C TRP A 6 -8.79 6.55 -19.36
N GLY A 7 -8.25 7.77 -19.30
CA GLY A 7 -6.89 8.07 -18.87
C GLY A 7 -6.78 8.52 -17.41
N ASP A 8 -7.85 8.40 -16.61
CA ASP A 8 -7.87 8.88 -15.24
C ASP A 8 -7.68 7.75 -14.22
N GLN A 9 -6.61 7.91 -13.45
CA GLN A 9 -6.20 7.07 -12.34
C GLN A 9 -7.15 7.31 -11.16
N LEU A 10 -8.18 6.47 -11.02
CA LEU A 10 -9.16 6.57 -9.93
C LEU A 10 -8.57 5.98 -8.64
N THR A 11 -8.23 6.83 -7.68
CA THR A 11 -7.99 6.44 -6.29
C THR A 11 -9.34 6.25 -5.60
N PHE A 12 -9.60 5.03 -5.15
CA PHE A 12 -10.75 4.73 -4.29
C PHE A 12 -10.29 4.70 -2.85
N GLU A 13 -11.01 5.40 -1.98
CA GLU A 13 -10.81 5.38 -0.53
C GLU A 13 -11.94 4.55 0.09
N PHE A 14 -11.58 3.42 0.70
CA PHE A 14 -12.53 2.57 1.41
C PHE A 14 -12.10 2.43 2.86
N VAL A 15 -12.89 2.96 3.80
CA VAL A 15 -12.62 2.87 5.24
C VAL A 15 -13.54 1.82 5.87
N ALA A 16 -12.97 0.71 6.33
CA ALA A 16 -13.67 -0.24 7.20
C ALA A 16 -13.25 0.00 8.66
N MET A 17 -14.22 0.23 9.53
CA MET A 17 -14.01 0.36 10.98
C MET A 17 -14.46 -0.92 11.68
N PHE A 18 -13.59 -1.51 12.50
CA PHE A 18 -13.81 -2.79 13.17
C PHE A 18 -14.17 -2.60 14.65
N PRO A 19 -14.86 -3.58 15.29
CA PRO A 19 -15.20 -3.50 16.71
C PRO A 19 -13.96 -3.41 17.61
N ILE A 20 -14.10 -2.79 18.78
CA ILE A 20 -13.01 -2.42 19.74
C ILE A 20 -12.11 -3.60 20.15
N ASN A 21 -12.58 -4.85 20.06
CA ASN A 21 -11.77 -6.04 20.39
C ASN A 21 -10.92 -6.56 19.21
N ALA A 22 -10.99 -5.92 18.04
CA ALA A 22 -10.20 -6.30 16.88
C ALA A 22 -8.86 -5.58 16.90
N VAL A 23 -7.78 -6.33 16.73
CA VAL A 23 -6.39 -5.81 16.69
C VAL A 23 -6.18 -4.78 15.56
N ILE A 24 -7.02 -4.83 14.52
CA ILE A 24 -7.05 -3.82 13.45
C ILE A 24 -8.37 -3.05 13.60
N LEU A 25 -8.31 -1.75 13.87
CA LEU A 25 -9.48 -0.90 14.10
C LEU A 25 -9.95 -0.18 12.84
N GLY A 26 -9.02 0.12 11.93
CA GLY A 26 -9.31 0.75 10.65
C GLY A 26 -8.49 0.15 9.52
N ILE A 27 -9.13 -0.19 8.39
CA ILE A 27 -8.43 -0.42 7.13
C ILE A 27 -8.89 0.57 6.08
N MET A 28 -7.93 1.31 5.53
CA MET A 28 -8.08 2.06 4.30
C MET A 28 -7.37 1.34 3.15
N VAL A 29 -8.06 1.02 2.06
CA VAL A 29 -7.40 0.51 0.85
C VAL A 29 -7.34 1.60 -0.19
N ILE A 30 -6.14 1.97 -0.61
CA ILE A 30 -5.86 2.86 -1.73
C ILE A 30 -5.38 1.96 -2.88
N SER A 31 -6.35 1.46 -3.65
CA SER A 31 -6.06 0.72 -4.88
C SER A 31 -6.31 1.62 -6.08
N VAL A 32 -5.37 1.56 -7.01
CA VAL A 32 -5.37 2.35 -8.25
C VAL A 32 -6.08 1.61 -9.39
N LEU A 33 -6.35 0.31 -9.23
CA LEU A 33 -6.93 -0.52 -10.28
C LEU A 33 -7.99 -1.43 -9.70
N ALA A 34 -9.26 -1.17 -10.04
CA ALA A 34 -10.31 -2.15 -9.90
C ALA A 34 -10.05 -3.27 -10.93
N GLN A 35 -9.72 -4.47 -10.46
CA GLN A 35 -9.43 -5.62 -11.31
C GLN A 35 -10.60 -6.60 -11.23
N ASP A 36 -11.14 -7.04 -12.37
CA ASP A 36 -11.99 -8.24 -12.37
C ASP A 36 -11.11 -9.44 -12.05
N ALA A 37 -11.20 -9.92 -10.81
CA ALA A 37 -10.34 -10.96 -10.27
C ALA A 37 -10.46 -12.29 -11.02
N SER A 38 -11.58 -12.57 -11.70
CA SER A 38 -11.77 -13.83 -12.43
C SER A 38 -11.05 -13.81 -13.78
N GLY A 39 -11.32 -12.78 -14.61
CA GLY A 39 -10.67 -12.63 -15.92
C GLY A 39 -9.14 -12.47 -15.79
N THR A 40 -8.72 -11.68 -14.80
CA THR A 40 -7.29 -11.40 -14.54
C THR A 40 -6.49 -12.67 -14.22
N LYS A 41 -7.08 -13.66 -13.54
CA LYS A 41 -6.38 -14.91 -13.19
C LYS A 41 -6.02 -15.73 -14.42
N SER A 42 -6.95 -15.92 -15.35
CA SER A 42 -6.69 -16.68 -16.59
C SER A 42 -5.69 -15.98 -17.49
N GLU A 43 -5.77 -14.66 -17.60
CA GLU A 43 -4.87 -13.86 -18.43
C GLU A 43 -3.46 -13.81 -17.83
N LEU A 44 -3.36 -13.71 -16.51
CA LEU A 44 -2.08 -13.84 -15.79
C LEU A 44 -1.45 -15.22 -16.05
N ALA A 45 -2.21 -16.31 -15.91
CA ALA A 45 -1.69 -17.66 -16.15
C ALA A 45 -1.18 -17.82 -17.58
N ALA A 46 -1.93 -17.33 -18.58
CA ALA A 46 -1.50 -17.34 -19.97
C ALA A 46 -0.22 -16.52 -20.20
N TYR A 47 -0.10 -15.36 -19.54
CA TYR A 47 1.10 -14.53 -19.58
C TYR A 47 2.32 -15.25 -19.00
N LEU A 48 2.21 -15.83 -17.80
CA LEU A 48 3.30 -16.56 -17.16
C LEU A 48 3.75 -17.76 -18.00
N ALA A 49 2.80 -18.46 -18.64
CA ALA A 49 3.09 -19.55 -19.55
C ALA A 49 3.86 -19.10 -20.82
N LYS A 50 3.71 -17.84 -21.24
CA LYS A 50 4.50 -17.25 -22.34
C LYS A 50 5.91 -16.86 -21.90
N GLU A 51 6.07 -16.39 -20.67
CA GLU A 51 7.33 -15.91 -20.10
C GLU A 51 8.06 -16.97 -19.25
N LYS A 52 7.98 -18.25 -19.64
CA LYS A 52 8.57 -19.40 -18.92
C LYS A 52 10.07 -19.31 -18.66
N GLN A 53 10.77 -18.45 -19.39
CA GLN A 53 12.20 -18.16 -19.16
C GLN A 53 12.46 -17.41 -17.85
N PHE A 54 11.47 -16.65 -17.37
CA PHE A 54 11.56 -15.83 -16.17
C PHE A 54 10.70 -16.38 -15.02
N PHE A 55 9.61 -17.06 -15.35
CA PHE A 55 8.57 -17.40 -14.38
C PHE A 55 8.10 -18.84 -14.50
N THR A 56 7.72 -19.40 -13.35
CA THR A 56 6.86 -20.57 -13.26
C THR A 56 5.39 -20.15 -13.20
N GLU A 57 4.47 -21.08 -13.42
CA GLU A 57 3.02 -20.84 -13.40
C GLU A 57 2.52 -20.27 -12.05
N ASN A 58 3.24 -20.54 -10.97
CA ASN A 58 2.90 -20.09 -9.62
C ASN A 58 3.74 -18.89 -9.16
N THR A 59 4.49 -18.22 -10.04
CA THR A 59 5.33 -17.09 -9.60
C THR A 59 4.48 -15.93 -9.11
N PHE A 60 3.37 -15.64 -9.81
CA PHE A 60 2.44 -14.59 -9.42
C PHE A 60 1.03 -15.15 -9.26
N GLN A 61 0.25 -14.53 -8.36
CA GLN A 61 -1.15 -14.87 -8.10
C GLN A 61 -1.99 -13.63 -7.83
N VAL A 62 -3.26 -13.66 -8.23
CA VAL A 62 -4.22 -12.60 -7.89
C VAL A 62 -4.79 -12.86 -6.50
N GLY A 63 -4.78 -11.84 -5.63
CA GLY A 63 -5.43 -11.94 -4.32
C GLY A 63 -5.56 -10.59 -3.59
N SER A 64 -6.39 -10.58 -2.55
CA SER A 64 -6.70 -9.37 -1.76
C SER A 64 -5.48 -8.78 -1.05
N LEU A 65 -5.38 -7.45 -1.02
CA LEU A 65 -4.43 -6.67 -0.23
C LEU A 65 -4.59 -6.94 1.26
N VAL A 66 -5.83 -7.18 1.69
CA VAL A 66 -6.16 -7.63 3.04
C VAL A 66 -6.01 -9.14 3.10
N GLN A 67 -5.09 -9.62 3.95
CA GLN A 67 -4.88 -11.04 4.19
C GLN A 67 -5.37 -11.52 5.56
N ASP A 68 -5.79 -10.61 6.44
CA ASP A 68 -6.41 -11.00 7.71
C ASP A 68 -7.80 -11.59 7.43
N GLU A 69 -8.03 -12.83 7.88
CA GLU A 69 -9.26 -13.57 7.59
C GLU A 69 -10.49 -12.99 8.29
N LEU A 70 -10.34 -12.40 9.47
CA LEU A 70 -11.45 -11.79 10.20
C LEU A 70 -11.88 -10.51 9.50
N VAL A 71 -10.90 -9.67 9.16
CA VAL A 71 -11.15 -8.43 8.41
C VAL A 71 -11.73 -8.73 7.03
N SER A 72 -11.19 -9.72 6.32
CA SER A 72 -11.63 -10.08 4.96
C SER A 72 -13.12 -10.45 4.89
N ARG A 73 -13.69 -11.02 5.96
CA ARG A 73 -15.14 -11.35 6.01
C ARG A 73 -16.04 -10.13 5.95
N HIS A 74 -15.56 -8.97 6.38
CA HIS A 74 -16.31 -7.71 6.32
C HIS A 74 -16.20 -7.02 4.96
N LEU A 75 -15.39 -7.56 4.05
CA LEU A 75 -15.03 -6.94 2.77
C LEU A 75 -15.59 -7.68 1.56
N VAL A 76 -16.52 -8.62 1.80
CA VAL A 76 -17.24 -9.34 0.76
C VAL A 76 -18.00 -8.34 -0.13
N GLY A 77 -17.83 -8.47 -1.45
CA GLY A 77 -18.37 -7.55 -2.46
C GLY A 77 -17.41 -6.44 -2.90
N TYR A 78 -16.29 -6.25 -2.20
CA TYR A 78 -15.25 -5.26 -2.54
C TYR A 78 -13.98 -5.90 -3.12
N GLU A 79 -14.03 -7.17 -3.51
CA GLU A 79 -12.87 -7.95 -3.94
C GLU A 79 -12.13 -7.29 -5.11
N ASN A 80 -12.87 -6.68 -6.03
CA ASN A 80 -12.29 -6.02 -7.21
C ASN A 80 -11.45 -4.79 -6.84
N LEU A 81 -11.81 -4.08 -5.76
CA LEU A 81 -11.06 -2.91 -5.28
C LEU A 81 -9.84 -3.31 -4.46
N MET A 82 -9.87 -4.49 -3.85
CA MET A 82 -8.84 -4.92 -2.92
C MET A 82 -7.87 -5.92 -3.52
N SER A 83 -8.15 -6.49 -4.69
CA SER A 83 -7.28 -7.47 -5.33
C SER A 83 -6.11 -6.82 -6.05
N THR A 84 -4.96 -7.49 -6.00
CA THR A 84 -3.79 -7.16 -6.81
C THR A 84 -3.03 -8.42 -7.20
N VAL A 85 -2.04 -8.27 -8.07
CA VAL A 85 -1.12 -9.35 -8.47
C VAL A 85 0.04 -9.40 -7.48
N TRP A 86 0.18 -10.53 -6.80
CA TRP A 86 1.20 -10.81 -5.80
C TRP A 86 2.25 -11.76 -6.32
N LEU A 87 3.52 -11.50 -6.01
CA LEU A 87 4.55 -12.52 -5.96
C LEU A 87 4.14 -13.56 -4.92
N GLU A 88 4.08 -14.83 -5.32
CA GLU A 88 3.50 -15.89 -4.49
C GLU A 88 4.22 -15.99 -3.14
N VAL A 89 5.55 -16.07 -3.16
CA VAL A 89 6.38 -16.20 -1.95
C VAL A 89 6.24 -15.01 -1.00
N LEU A 90 5.98 -13.79 -1.51
CA LEU A 90 5.71 -12.62 -0.68
C LEU A 90 4.35 -12.74 0.01
N ARG A 91 3.32 -13.12 -0.76
CA ARG A 91 1.95 -13.27 -0.25
C ARG A 91 1.86 -14.37 0.79
N SER A 92 2.40 -15.56 0.51
CA SER A 92 2.31 -16.72 1.40
C SER A 92 3.37 -16.73 2.50
N GLY A 93 4.47 -15.99 2.33
CA GLY A 93 5.58 -15.86 3.27
C GLY A 93 5.48 -14.63 4.17
N ASN A 94 6.43 -13.71 4.03
CA ASN A 94 6.66 -12.61 4.98
C ASN A 94 5.46 -11.68 5.14
N TRP A 95 4.66 -11.44 4.10
CA TRP A 95 3.46 -10.62 4.27
C TRP A 95 2.44 -11.29 5.18
N LYS A 96 2.20 -12.60 4.99
CA LYS A 96 1.33 -13.40 5.86
C LYS A 96 1.88 -13.51 7.28
N HIS A 97 3.19 -13.70 7.43
CA HIS A 97 3.84 -13.72 8.74
C HIS A 97 3.72 -12.39 9.48
N TRP A 98 3.81 -11.27 8.77
CA TRP A 98 3.58 -9.94 9.32
C TRP A 98 2.13 -9.74 9.75
N THR A 99 1.15 -10.10 8.92
CA THR A 99 -0.27 -10.03 9.29
C THR A 99 -0.56 -10.88 10.53
N LYS A 100 0.04 -12.06 10.64
CA LYS A 100 -0.04 -12.88 11.85
C LYS A 100 0.61 -12.20 13.07
N ALA A 101 1.79 -11.60 12.90
CA ALA A 101 2.47 -10.89 13.97
C ALA A 101 1.64 -9.72 14.51
N MET A 102 0.94 -9.00 13.61
CA MET A 102 -0.01 -7.96 14.02
C MET A 102 -1.15 -8.59 14.83
N HIS A 103 -1.80 -9.62 14.30
CA HIS A 103 -2.91 -10.29 14.98
C HIS A 103 -2.54 -10.82 16.38
N ASP A 104 -1.31 -11.32 16.55
CA ASP A 104 -0.83 -11.85 17.83
C ASP A 104 -0.33 -10.74 18.79
N ALA A 105 -0.30 -9.46 18.36
CA ALA A 105 0.16 -8.34 19.19
C ALA A 105 -0.88 -7.99 20.27
N ILE A 106 -0.64 -8.46 21.49
CA ILE A 106 -1.55 -8.24 22.63
C ILE A 106 -1.50 -6.77 23.07
N GLY A 107 -2.67 -6.15 23.18
CA GLY A 107 -2.83 -4.80 23.74
C GLY A 107 -2.35 -3.67 22.83
N VAL A 108 -2.17 -3.96 21.53
CA VAL A 108 -1.85 -2.96 20.52
C VAL A 108 -2.92 -3.02 19.45
N HIS A 109 -3.53 -1.89 19.14
CA HIS A 109 -4.47 -1.75 18.04
C HIS A 109 -3.85 -0.93 16.92
N PHE A 110 -4.24 -1.23 15.67
CA PHE A 110 -3.66 -0.60 14.50
C PHE A 110 -4.71 0.03 13.59
N ASP A 111 -4.40 1.23 13.09
CA ASP A 111 -4.98 1.79 11.89
C ASP A 111 -4.03 1.55 10.72
N ILE A 112 -4.55 0.94 9.65
CA ILE A 112 -3.73 0.45 8.54
C ILE A 112 -4.25 1.04 7.22
N ARG A 113 -3.37 1.63 6.43
CA ARG A 113 -3.64 1.98 5.03
C ARG A 113 -2.84 1.07 4.12
N LEU A 114 -3.49 0.44 3.14
CA LEU A 114 -2.87 -0.50 2.21
C LEU A 114 -2.84 0.10 0.81
N GLY A 115 -1.80 -0.22 0.06
CA GLY A 115 -1.72 0.17 -1.34
C GLY A 115 -0.61 -0.52 -2.11
N VAL A 116 -0.45 -0.09 -3.36
CA VAL A 116 0.55 -0.60 -4.29
C VAL A 116 1.30 0.56 -4.95
N SER A 117 2.51 0.32 -5.40
CA SER A 117 3.30 1.33 -6.12
C SER A 117 4.25 0.70 -7.14
N GLY A 118 4.54 1.47 -8.18
CA GLY A 118 5.50 1.16 -9.23
C GLY A 118 5.00 0.08 -10.18
N THR A 119 5.89 -0.35 -11.06
CA THR A 119 5.65 -1.49 -11.94
C THR A 119 6.89 -2.36 -11.98
N VAL A 120 6.72 -3.67 -11.83
CA VAL A 120 7.83 -4.64 -11.88
C VAL A 120 8.63 -4.44 -13.16
N LYS A 121 9.96 -4.48 -13.02
CA LYS A 121 10.90 -4.38 -14.14
C LYS A 121 11.51 -5.75 -14.40
N LEU A 122 11.41 -6.19 -15.66
CA LEU A 122 12.00 -7.43 -16.15
C LEU A 122 13.34 -7.14 -16.83
N PRO A 123 14.40 -7.90 -16.53
CA PRO A 123 15.64 -7.82 -17.29
C PRO A 123 15.40 -8.28 -18.74
N THR A 124 16.08 -7.65 -19.69
CA THR A 124 15.99 -8.00 -21.12
C THR A 124 17.25 -8.76 -21.57
N SER A 125 17.11 -9.89 -22.26
CA SER A 125 18.21 -10.84 -22.50
C SER A 125 18.98 -10.69 -23.81
N THR A 126 18.74 -9.68 -24.66
CA THR A 126 19.39 -9.62 -25.99
C THR A 126 19.82 -8.23 -26.43
N GLY A 127 21.13 -8.05 -26.67
CA GLY A 127 21.71 -6.94 -27.45
C GLY A 127 21.70 -5.54 -26.80
N GLN A 128 21.28 -5.42 -25.54
CA GLN A 128 21.21 -4.16 -24.80
C GLN A 128 22.22 -4.13 -23.63
N SER A 129 22.43 -2.95 -23.03
CA SER A 129 23.32 -2.77 -21.88
C SER A 129 22.91 -3.68 -20.71
N CYS A 130 23.88 -4.05 -19.86
CA CYS A 130 23.68 -4.98 -18.73
C CYS A 130 22.58 -4.59 -17.72
N ASN A 131 22.02 -3.37 -17.82
CA ASN A 131 20.98 -2.84 -16.94
C ASN A 131 19.65 -2.57 -17.67
N ALA A 132 19.52 -3.02 -18.92
CA ALA A 132 18.30 -2.83 -19.68
C ALA A 132 17.14 -3.64 -19.06
N SER A 133 16.01 -2.96 -18.88
CA SER A 133 14.81 -3.54 -18.32
C SER A 133 13.55 -3.01 -18.99
N ARG A 134 12.49 -3.81 -18.96
CA ARG A 134 11.15 -3.43 -19.45
C ARG A 134 10.12 -3.53 -18.33
N SER A 135 9.08 -2.70 -18.39
CA SER A 135 7.94 -2.85 -17.47
C SER A 135 7.19 -4.15 -17.74
N LEU A 136 6.83 -4.85 -16.66
CA LEU A 136 5.97 -6.01 -16.68
C LEU A 136 4.51 -5.56 -16.72
N LYS A 137 3.88 -5.73 -17.88
CA LYS A 137 2.47 -5.46 -18.12
C LYS A 137 1.84 -6.68 -18.77
N ILE A 138 0.68 -7.08 -18.28
CA ILE A 138 -0.12 -8.17 -18.83
C ILE A 138 -1.09 -7.55 -19.83
N GLU A 139 -1.05 -8.00 -21.08
CA GLU A 139 -2.05 -7.61 -22.07
C GLU A 139 -3.33 -8.41 -21.84
N LEU A 140 -4.42 -7.71 -21.55
CA LEU A 140 -5.74 -8.30 -21.34
C LEU A 140 -6.45 -8.46 -22.69
N LEU A 141 -7.40 -9.39 -22.78
CA LEU A 141 -8.22 -9.62 -23.97
C LEU A 141 -9.04 -8.39 -24.37
N SER A 142 -9.29 -7.49 -23.42
CA SER A 142 -9.91 -6.19 -23.65
C SER A 142 -9.04 -5.19 -24.42
N GLY A 143 -7.78 -5.53 -24.72
CA GLY A 143 -6.79 -4.63 -25.32
C GLY A 143 -6.18 -3.64 -24.33
N LYS A 144 -6.54 -3.72 -23.04
CA LYS A 144 -5.93 -2.94 -21.96
C LYS A 144 -4.69 -3.67 -21.43
N SER A 145 -3.75 -2.91 -20.88
CA SER A 145 -2.58 -3.48 -20.20
C SER A 145 -2.70 -3.34 -18.69
N LEU A 146 -2.41 -4.42 -17.96
CA LEU A 146 -2.42 -4.48 -16.50
C LEU A 146 -0.98 -4.45 -15.97
N PRO A 147 -0.53 -3.35 -15.34
CA PRO A 147 0.79 -3.31 -14.73
C PRO A 147 0.82 -4.18 -13.46
N ILE A 148 1.88 -4.98 -13.30
CA ILE A 148 2.13 -5.69 -12.03
C ILE A 148 2.88 -4.74 -11.11
N PRO A 149 2.37 -4.44 -9.90
CA PRO A 149 2.98 -3.46 -9.02
C PRO A 149 4.36 -3.93 -8.55
N ALA A 150 5.33 -3.02 -8.44
CA ALA A 150 6.67 -3.35 -7.94
C ALA A 150 6.70 -3.49 -6.42
N HIS A 151 5.84 -2.75 -5.73
CA HIS A 151 5.76 -2.69 -4.28
C HIS A 151 4.32 -2.83 -3.83
N ILE A 152 4.15 -3.55 -2.72
CA ILE A 152 2.91 -3.58 -1.95
C ILE A 152 3.26 -3.01 -0.59
N TRP A 153 2.50 -2.03 -0.12
CA TRP A 153 2.85 -1.30 1.10
C TRP A 153 1.66 -1.25 2.06
N ALA A 154 1.98 -1.21 3.35
CA ALA A 154 1.03 -0.92 4.41
C ALA A 154 1.59 0.19 5.31
N HIS A 155 0.85 1.28 5.42
CA HIS A 155 1.08 2.33 6.39
C HIS A 155 0.39 1.93 7.69
N VAL A 156 1.17 1.74 8.75
CA VAL A 156 0.71 1.25 10.04
C VAL A 156 0.85 2.37 11.05
N GLN A 157 -0.24 2.65 11.76
CA GLN A 157 -0.22 3.50 12.95
C GLN A 157 -0.79 2.73 14.14
N ALA A 158 -0.04 2.69 15.24
CA ALA A 158 -0.54 2.24 16.52
C ALA A 158 -1.54 3.26 17.07
N VAL A 159 -2.71 2.77 17.46
CA VAL A 159 -3.79 3.58 18.03
C VAL A 159 -3.38 4.07 19.42
N GLU A 160 -2.80 3.18 20.22
CA GLU A 160 -2.16 3.52 21.50
C GLU A 160 -0.76 4.09 21.27
N LYS A 161 -0.67 5.41 21.08
CA LYS A 161 0.61 6.11 20.89
C LYS A 161 1.47 6.01 22.16
N THR A 162 2.70 5.52 22.00
CA THR A 162 3.74 5.51 23.03
C THR A 162 4.56 6.82 23.06
N GLY A 163 4.38 7.67 22.03
CA GLY A 163 5.19 8.87 21.81
C GLY A 163 6.56 8.56 21.19
N THR A 164 6.75 7.34 20.69
CA THR A 164 8.00 6.93 20.04
C THR A 164 7.83 6.97 18.52
N GLY A 165 8.93 7.21 17.80
CA GLY A 165 8.93 7.13 16.33
C GLY A 165 8.74 5.72 15.76
N GLN A 166 8.20 4.78 16.54
CA GLN A 166 7.81 3.43 16.15
C GLN A 166 6.29 3.25 16.12
N ASP A 167 5.54 4.25 16.61
CA ASP A 167 4.07 4.25 16.60
C ASP A 167 3.52 4.37 15.19
N GLU A 168 4.32 4.82 14.22
CA GLU A 168 3.92 5.00 12.82
C GLU A 168 5.07 4.63 11.88
N PHE A 169 4.81 3.73 10.94
CA PHE A 169 5.81 3.29 9.97
C PHE A 169 5.14 2.70 8.71
N VAL A 170 5.92 2.51 7.65
CA VAL A 170 5.46 1.87 6.42
C VAL A 170 6.18 0.55 6.23
N ILE A 171 5.46 -0.56 6.17
CA ILE A 171 6.02 -1.83 5.69
C ILE A 171 5.86 -1.91 4.17
N ILE A 172 6.91 -2.33 3.48
CA ILE A 172 6.97 -2.44 2.02
C ILE A 172 7.42 -3.84 1.66
N GLY A 173 6.59 -4.58 0.92
CA GLY A 173 6.93 -5.84 0.29
C GLY A 173 7.37 -5.64 -1.15
N HIS A 174 8.51 -6.24 -1.51
CA HIS A 174 9.04 -6.21 -2.87
C HIS A 174 8.39 -7.28 -3.73
N ASN A 175 7.52 -6.86 -4.63
CA ASN A 175 6.66 -7.71 -5.43
C ASN A 175 7.34 -8.17 -6.73
N SER A 176 8.63 -8.50 -6.67
CA SER A 176 9.45 -8.90 -7.81
C SER A 176 10.46 -9.97 -7.41
N PRO A 177 10.60 -11.08 -8.17
CA PRO A 177 11.65 -12.06 -7.93
C PRO A 177 13.04 -11.56 -8.36
N PHE A 178 13.12 -10.41 -9.05
CA PHE A 178 14.36 -9.79 -9.52
C PHE A 178 14.85 -8.67 -8.60
N TYR A 179 14.32 -8.57 -7.39
CA TYR A 179 14.81 -7.60 -6.43
C TYR A 179 16.30 -7.83 -6.16
N ARG A 180 17.05 -6.73 -6.15
CA ARG A 180 18.45 -6.74 -5.77
C ARG A 180 18.65 -5.79 -4.61
N SER A 181 19.22 -6.30 -3.52
CA SER A 181 19.41 -5.57 -2.27
C SER A 181 20.35 -4.36 -2.40
N ASP A 182 21.25 -4.37 -3.39
CA ASP A 182 22.14 -3.27 -3.74
C ASP A 182 21.42 -2.07 -4.41
N LEU A 183 20.14 -2.23 -4.80
CA LEU A 183 19.35 -1.23 -5.53
C LEU A 183 18.12 -0.72 -4.77
N SER A 184 17.90 -1.14 -3.51
CA SER A 184 16.77 -0.63 -2.73
C SER A 184 17.07 0.76 -2.17
N ASN A 185 16.70 1.76 -2.97
CA ASN A 185 16.89 3.17 -2.64
C ASN A 185 15.73 3.72 -1.76
N LEU A 186 14.87 2.84 -1.24
CA LEU A 186 13.65 3.24 -0.55
C LEU A 186 13.94 3.78 0.85
N CYS A 187 14.55 2.99 1.74
CA CYS A 187 14.92 3.45 3.08
C CYS A 187 15.90 2.46 3.76
N PRO A 188 16.66 2.89 4.79
CA PRO A 188 17.21 1.97 5.76
C PRO A 188 16.10 1.28 6.56
N SER A 189 16.11 -0.05 6.65
CA SER A 189 15.04 -0.79 7.34
C SER A 189 15.07 -0.57 8.86
N MET A 190 13.92 -0.27 9.44
CA MET A 190 13.70 -0.15 10.89
C MET A 190 12.89 -1.31 11.49
N CYS A 191 12.68 -2.42 10.77
CA CYS A 191 11.79 -3.50 11.22
C CYS A 191 12.19 -4.10 12.58
N ASN A 192 13.49 -4.17 12.88
CA ASN A 192 14.04 -4.69 14.14
C ASN A 192 13.81 -3.75 15.34
N GLN A 193 13.46 -2.49 15.08
CA GLN A 193 13.19 -1.51 16.12
C GLN A 193 11.77 -1.69 16.67
N VAL A 194 10.81 -2.11 15.85
CA VAL A 194 9.39 -2.25 16.20
C VAL A 194 9.19 -3.35 17.25
N SER A 195 8.80 -2.94 18.46
CA SER A 195 8.83 -3.76 19.68
C SER A 195 7.95 -5.01 19.64
N TRP A 196 6.74 -4.93 19.07
CA TRP A 196 5.78 -6.03 19.06
C TRP A 196 6.11 -7.11 18.02
N GLN A 197 6.81 -6.76 16.93
CA GLN A 197 7.17 -7.72 15.87
C GLN A 197 8.60 -8.28 15.98
N ARG A 198 9.52 -7.60 16.69
CA ARG A 198 10.97 -7.95 16.67
C ARG A 198 11.31 -9.38 17.07
N ASN A 199 10.47 -10.06 17.84
CA ASN A 199 10.69 -11.43 18.32
C ASN A 199 9.87 -12.49 17.56
N THR A 200 9.16 -12.11 16.51
CA THR A 200 8.27 -12.98 15.76
C THR A 200 9.00 -13.75 14.65
N LEU A 201 8.32 -14.73 14.04
CA LEU A 201 8.83 -15.43 12.86
C LEU A 201 9.09 -14.45 11.70
N PHE A 202 8.21 -13.46 11.52
CA PHE A 202 8.38 -12.41 10.51
C PHE A 202 9.74 -11.72 10.62
N ALA A 203 10.10 -11.24 11.82
CA ALA A 203 11.37 -10.54 12.04
C ALA A 203 12.62 -11.39 11.72
N ARG A 204 12.51 -12.72 11.81
CA ARG A 204 13.60 -13.66 11.49
C ARG A 204 13.71 -13.96 10.00
N LEU A 205 12.64 -13.74 9.24
CA LEU A 205 12.55 -14.14 7.83
C LEU A 205 12.65 -12.95 6.86
N LEU A 206 12.69 -11.71 7.35
CA LEU A 206 12.67 -10.45 6.56
C LEU A 206 13.63 -10.45 5.36
N GLU A 207 14.83 -10.99 5.56
CA GLU A 207 15.93 -10.93 4.59
C GLU A 207 16.01 -12.16 3.68
N PHE A 208 15.13 -13.15 3.84
CA PHE A 208 15.16 -14.39 3.08
C PHE A 208 14.23 -14.29 1.85
N PRO A 209 14.78 -14.26 0.62
CA PRO A 209 13.96 -14.12 -0.59
C PRO A 209 12.95 -15.25 -0.81
N ALA A 210 13.23 -16.44 -0.24
CA ALA A 210 12.34 -17.59 -0.27
C ALA A 210 10.98 -17.33 0.42
N PHE A 211 10.89 -16.30 1.27
CA PHE A 211 9.66 -15.86 1.93
C PHE A 211 9.19 -14.49 1.42
N GLY A 212 9.78 -14.00 0.33
CA GLY A 212 9.53 -12.66 -0.21
C GLY A 212 10.15 -11.55 0.66
N LEU A 213 10.75 -10.55 0.01
CA LEU A 213 11.50 -9.53 0.73
C LEU A 213 10.59 -8.41 1.20
N VAL A 214 10.83 -7.95 2.42
CA VAL A 214 10.08 -6.87 3.06
C VAL A 214 11.02 -5.96 3.83
N GLN A 215 10.64 -4.70 3.98
CA GLN A 215 11.37 -3.71 4.76
C GLN A 215 10.39 -2.76 5.45
N CYS A 216 10.81 -2.17 6.57
CA CYS A 216 10.01 -1.20 7.31
C CYS A 216 10.72 0.14 7.22
N CYS A 217 10.01 1.17 6.80
CA CYS A 217 10.52 2.51 6.60
C CYS A 217 9.84 3.49 7.54
N ARG A 218 10.57 4.56 7.87
CA ARG A 218 9.94 5.76 8.40
C ARG A 218 9.09 6.39 7.31
N VAL A 219 8.01 7.05 7.70
CA VAL A 219 7.05 7.66 6.76
C VAL A 219 7.74 8.70 5.89
N GLU A 220 8.57 9.55 6.50
CA GLU A 220 9.31 10.63 5.84
C GLU A 220 10.27 10.14 4.75
N ASP A 221 10.82 8.92 4.88
CA ASP A 221 11.79 8.37 3.92
C ASP A 221 11.12 7.93 2.61
N VAL A 222 9.82 7.64 2.65
CA VAL A 222 9.09 7.02 1.53
C VAL A 222 7.90 7.83 1.02
N ALA A 223 7.54 8.92 1.71
CA ALA A 223 6.37 9.74 1.37
C ALA A 223 6.36 10.24 -0.08
N HIS A 224 7.54 10.49 -0.68
CA HIS A 224 7.68 10.92 -2.07
C HIS A 224 8.21 9.84 -3.02
N LYS A 225 8.34 8.59 -2.55
CA LYS A 225 8.86 7.46 -3.32
C LYS A 225 7.79 6.43 -3.68
N LEU A 226 6.67 6.44 -2.96
CA LEU A 226 5.53 5.56 -3.20
C LEU A 226 4.41 6.33 -3.91
N ASP A 227 3.86 5.73 -4.95
CA ASP A 227 2.75 6.34 -5.70
C ASP A 227 1.49 6.41 -4.85
N ASN A 228 0.78 7.54 -4.92
CA ASN A 228 -0.49 7.78 -4.21
C ASN A 228 -0.43 7.52 -2.69
N PHE A 229 0.76 7.65 -2.10
CA PHE A 229 0.92 7.52 -0.67
C PHE A 229 0.36 8.76 0.03
N PRO A 230 -0.57 8.61 0.99
CA PRO A 230 -1.31 9.73 1.57
C PRO A 230 -0.48 10.57 2.56
N GLY A 231 0.79 10.21 2.79
CA GLY A 231 1.61 10.85 3.82
C GLY A 231 1.31 10.32 5.23
N PRO A 232 1.81 11.03 6.27
CA PRO A 232 1.57 10.66 7.66
C PRO A 232 0.08 10.72 8.02
N PHE A 233 -0.33 9.95 9.02
CA PHE A 233 -1.65 10.11 9.61
C PHE A 233 -1.77 11.50 10.24
N GLU A 234 -2.85 12.22 9.95
CA GLU A 234 -3.09 13.51 10.57
C GLU A 234 -3.16 13.36 12.10
N ASN A 235 -2.39 14.18 12.82
CA ASN A 235 -2.50 14.23 14.26
C ASN A 235 -3.86 14.82 14.61
N ALA A 236 -4.81 13.98 15.03
CA ALA A 236 -6.10 14.40 15.59
C ALA A 236 -5.98 15.36 16.80
N ASN A 237 -4.76 15.57 17.31
CA ASN A 237 -4.45 16.49 18.42
C ASN A 237 -3.70 17.77 18.02
N MET A 238 -3.53 18.09 16.73
CA MET A 238 -3.17 19.46 16.33
C MET A 238 -4.43 20.30 16.11
N ASN A 239 -5.21 20.46 17.17
CA ASN A 239 -6.31 21.41 17.21
C ASN A 239 -5.80 22.75 17.74
N VAL A 240 -6.12 23.80 16.99
CA VAL A 240 -6.21 25.20 17.44
C VAL A 240 -4.90 25.89 17.82
N SER A 241 -4.09 26.24 16.81
CA SER A 241 -3.31 27.48 16.83
C SER A 241 -3.12 27.98 15.40
N ARG A 242 -4.22 28.38 14.76
CA ARG A 242 -4.17 29.45 13.75
C ARG A 242 -4.68 30.70 14.42
N THR A 243 -3.71 31.48 14.88
CA THR A 243 -3.63 32.93 14.74
C THR A 243 -4.98 33.65 14.73
N THR A 244 -5.27 34.33 15.84
CA THR A 244 -6.09 35.54 15.85
C THR A 244 -5.58 36.48 14.77
N GLU A 245 -6.16 36.42 13.57
CA GLU A 245 -6.19 37.58 12.69
C GLU A 245 -7.10 38.60 13.35
N ALA A 246 -6.51 39.70 13.80
CA ALA A 246 -7.22 40.89 14.20
C ALA A 246 -8.12 41.30 13.02
N THR A 247 -9.41 40.96 13.12
CA THR A 247 -10.44 41.54 12.27
C THR A 247 -10.58 42.99 12.74
N THR A 248 -9.91 43.90 12.05
CA THR A 248 -10.21 45.32 12.09
C THR A 248 -11.65 45.49 11.65
N THR A 249 -12.52 45.81 12.60
CA THR A 249 -13.89 46.22 12.37
C THR A 249 -13.90 47.41 11.40
N PRO A 250 -14.57 47.34 10.23
CA PRO A 250 -14.88 48.55 9.50
C PRO A 250 -15.94 49.31 10.30
N THR A 251 -15.56 50.50 10.79
CA THR A 251 -16.47 51.52 11.29
C THR A 251 -17.47 51.85 10.20
N VAL A 252 -18.73 51.46 10.41
CA VAL A 252 -19.87 51.93 9.64
C VAL A 252 -20.30 53.27 10.25
N ASP A 253 -19.98 54.36 9.56
CA ASP A 253 -20.55 55.68 9.82
C ASP A 253 -22.06 55.62 9.55
N LEU A 254 -22.86 55.63 10.60
CA LEU A 254 -24.30 55.88 10.52
C LEU A 254 -24.52 57.40 10.58
N ALA A 255 -24.59 58.02 9.42
CA ALA A 255 -25.14 59.37 9.27
C ALA A 255 -26.62 59.35 9.70
N TYR A 256 -26.91 60.05 10.79
CA TYR A 256 -28.28 60.39 11.21
C TYR A 256 -28.78 61.50 10.28
N GLU A 257 -29.64 61.18 9.32
CA GLU A 257 -30.53 62.17 8.72
C GLU A 257 -31.76 62.31 9.62
N SER A 258 -31.80 63.42 10.36
CA SER A 258 -33.01 63.94 10.98
C SER A 258 -33.84 64.68 9.92
N PHE A 259 -35.10 64.27 9.75
CA PHE A 259 -36.12 65.14 9.18
C PHE A 259 -37.31 65.23 10.12
N ILE A 260 -37.70 66.47 10.38
CA ILE A 260 -38.92 66.92 11.07
C ILE A 260 -40.15 66.44 10.31
#